data_AF-A0A7J6V4T4-F1
#
_entry.id   AF-A0A7J6V4T4-F1
#
_cell.length_a   1.000
_cell.length_b   1.000
_cell.length_c   1.000
_cell.angle_alpha   90.00
_cell.angle_beta   90.00
_cell.angle_gamma   90.00
#
_symmetry.space_group_name_H-M   'P 1'
#
loop_
_entity.id
_entity.type
_entity.pdbx_description
1 polymer ?
#
loop_
_entity_poly.entity_id
_entity_poly.type
_entity_poly.pdbx_seq_one_letter_code
_entity_poly.pdbx_strand_id
1 'polypeptide(L)'
;MMVINTVLSVMAYNYPPEKLSVYLSDDGGSDLTFYALLEASNFSKHWLPFCKKFNIEPRSPAAYFSTESDLFVDVEAFSAIKKLYEEMEHRIETTAKLGRIPEEIQTKHKGFSEWNSVTSKRDHQTILQVLIDGRNPNAIDIDGNALPTLVYLSREKRPNHHHNFKAGAMNALIRVSSKISNGKIILNVDCDMYSNNSESVRDALCFFMDEQKGHDIAFVQFPQSFDNLTKNDIYGSSMTTIYA
;
A
#
# COMPACT_ATOMS: atom_id res chain seq x y z
N MET A 1 6.49 9.57 -1.19
CA MET A 1 5.19 9.67 -0.51
C MET A 1 4.04 8.98 -1.23
N MET A 2 3.81 9.24 -2.52
CA MET A 2 2.68 8.66 -3.30
C MET A 2 2.41 7.16 -3.03
N VAL A 3 3.38 6.29 -3.27
CA VAL A 3 3.28 4.82 -3.03
C VAL A 3 2.83 4.47 -1.61
N ILE A 4 3.35 5.19 -0.61
CA ILE A 4 3.08 4.92 0.81
C ILE A 4 1.64 5.26 1.17
N ASN A 5 1.11 6.36 0.63
CA ASN A 5 -0.29 6.72 0.84
C ASN A 5 -1.25 5.69 0.21
N THR A 6 -0.93 5.16 -0.97
CA THR A 6 -1.67 4.04 -1.57
C THR A 6 -1.65 2.81 -0.66
N VAL A 7 -0.45 2.41 -0.18
CA VAL A 7 -0.31 1.25 0.72
C VAL A 7 -1.16 1.43 1.98
N LEU A 8 -1.06 2.58 2.65
CA LEU A 8 -1.82 2.87 3.86
C LEU A 8 -3.33 2.90 3.61
N SER A 9 -3.76 3.42 2.46
CA SER A 9 -5.16 3.42 2.02
C SER A 9 -5.70 1.99 1.86
N VAL A 10 -4.99 1.12 1.14
CA VAL A 10 -5.45 -0.27 0.93
C VAL A 10 -5.31 -1.15 2.18
N MET A 11 -4.39 -0.83 3.09
CA MET A 11 -4.32 -1.52 4.39
C MET A 11 -5.51 -1.17 5.30
N ALA A 12 -6.17 -0.05 5.07
CA ALA A 12 -7.26 0.47 5.88
C ALA A 12 -8.67 0.18 5.29
N TYR A 13 -8.80 -0.80 4.39
CA TYR A 13 -10.11 -1.31 3.98
C TYR A 13 -10.90 -1.83 5.19
N ASN A 14 -12.23 -1.69 5.17
CA ASN A 14 -13.09 -2.26 6.20
C ASN A 14 -13.26 -3.77 5.95
N TYR A 15 -12.20 -4.53 6.16
CA TYR A 15 -12.17 -5.97 5.98
C TYR A 15 -11.41 -6.61 7.15
N PRO A 16 -11.72 -7.87 7.55
CA PRO A 16 -10.97 -8.53 8.62
C PRO A 16 -9.46 -8.52 8.32
N PRO A 17 -8.62 -7.92 9.18
CA PRO A 17 -7.19 -7.74 8.92
C PRO A 17 -6.46 -9.05 8.62
N GLU A 18 -6.85 -10.14 9.29
CA GLU A 18 -6.29 -11.48 9.11
C GLU A 18 -6.59 -12.09 7.72
N LYS A 19 -7.57 -11.55 7.00
CA LYS A 19 -7.94 -11.95 5.62
C LYS A 19 -7.41 -10.98 4.56
N LEU A 20 -6.80 -9.88 4.98
CA LEU A 20 -6.22 -8.87 4.10
C LEU A 20 -4.69 -8.99 4.07
N SER A 21 -4.13 -8.95 2.87
CA SER A 21 -2.68 -8.99 2.68
C SER A 21 -2.30 -8.04 1.56
N VAL A 22 -1.35 -7.16 1.83
CA VAL A 22 -0.87 -6.13 0.92
C VAL A 22 0.56 -6.46 0.50
N TYR A 23 0.78 -6.48 -0.82
CA TYR A 23 2.08 -6.78 -1.40
C TYR A 23 2.53 -5.61 -2.28
N LEU A 24 3.68 -5.01 -1.96
CA LEU A 24 4.32 -3.99 -2.77
C LEU A 24 5.43 -4.61 -3.61
N SER A 25 5.32 -4.49 -4.94
CA SER A 25 6.41 -4.83 -5.86
C SER A 25 7.24 -3.59 -6.18
N ASP A 26 8.55 -3.64 -5.92
CA ASP A 26 9.52 -2.63 -6.34
C ASP A 26 10.43 -3.18 -7.45
N ASP A 27 10.16 -2.75 -8.67
CA ASP A 27 10.96 -3.08 -9.84
C ASP A 27 12.31 -2.33 -9.88
N GLY A 28 12.46 -1.25 -9.12
CA GLY A 28 13.71 -0.52 -8.97
C GLY A 28 14.65 -1.11 -7.93
N GLY A 29 14.13 -1.96 -7.03
CA GLY A 29 14.89 -2.61 -5.97
C GLY A 29 15.57 -1.61 -5.04
N SER A 30 14.91 -0.49 -4.73
CA SER A 30 15.51 0.58 -3.94
C SER A 30 15.34 0.32 -2.45
N ASP A 31 16.45 0.39 -1.71
CA ASP A 31 16.46 0.41 -0.26
C ASP A 31 15.62 1.57 0.32
N LEU A 32 15.59 2.73 -0.36
CA LEU A 32 14.73 3.86 -0.01
C LEU A 32 13.23 3.53 -0.09
N THR A 33 12.78 2.77 -1.10
CA THR A 33 11.39 2.31 -1.19
C THR A 33 11.05 1.39 -0.01
N PHE A 34 11.96 0.46 0.29
CA PHE A 34 11.80 -0.44 1.42
C PHE A 34 11.79 0.32 2.76
N TYR A 35 12.66 1.31 2.92
CA TYR A 35 12.67 2.21 4.08
C TYR A 35 11.35 2.98 4.23
N ALA A 36 10.84 3.54 3.14
CA ALA A 36 9.55 4.24 3.16
C ALA A 36 8.40 3.30 3.57
N LEU A 37 8.45 2.03 3.13
CA LEU A 37 7.47 1.02 3.53
C LEU A 37 7.62 0.62 5.01
N LEU A 38 8.85 0.58 5.52
CA LEU A 38 9.13 0.33 6.94
C LEU A 38 8.55 1.45 7.82
N GLU A 39 8.78 2.71 7.45
CA GLU A 39 8.17 3.86 8.12
C GLU A 39 6.64 3.81 8.06
N ALA A 40 6.07 3.46 6.90
CA ALA A 40 4.63 3.26 6.73
C ALA A 40 4.08 2.14 7.64
N SER A 41 4.81 1.02 7.76
CA SER A 41 4.40 -0.09 8.62
C SER A 41 4.29 0.33 10.09
N ASN A 42 5.16 1.22 10.55
CA ASN A 42 5.10 1.76 11.90
C ASN A 42 3.92 2.72 12.07
N PHE A 43 3.72 3.64 11.12
CA PHE A 43 2.59 4.57 11.14
C PHE A 43 1.23 3.85 11.03
N SER A 44 1.17 2.73 10.30
CA SER A 44 -0.06 1.94 10.13
C SER A 44 -0.68 1.49 11.46
N LYS A 45 0.14 1.27 12.50
CA LYS A 45 -0.30 0.91 13.86
C LYS A 45 -1.18 1.98 14.52
N HIS A 46 -1.08 3.22 14.05
CA HIS A 46 -1.87 4.36 14.53
C HIS A 46 -2.96 4.73 13.52
N TRP A 47 -2.63 4.68 12.23
CA TRP A 47 -3.54 5.08 11.16
C TRP A 47 -4.75 4.15 11.00
N LEU A 48 -4.54 2.83 11.01
CA LEU A 48 -5.61 1.85 10.81
C LEU A 48 -6.69 1.90 11.91
N PRO A 49 -6.35 1.90 13.22
CA PRO A 49 -7.36 2.04 14.26
C PRO A 49 -8.05 3.41 14.22
N PHE A 50 -7.32 4.49 13.94
CA PHE A 50 -7.91 5.82 13.74
C PHE A 50 -8.94 5.82 12.60
N CYS A 51 -8.59 5.23 11.45
CA CYS A 51 -9.49 5.04 10.33
C CYS A 51 -10.79 4.35 10.76
N LYS A 52 -10.65 3.20 11.40
CA LYS A 52 -11.79 2.36 11.77
C LYS A 52 -12.67 3.02 12.83
N LYS A 53 -12.06 3.65 13.84
CA LYS A 53 -12.75 4.28 14.98
C LYS A 53 -13.59 5.49 14.56
N PHE A 54 -13.05 6.32 13.67
CA PHE A 54 -13.72 7.56 13.24
C PHE A 54 -14.39 7.45 11.86
N ASN A 55 -14.36 6.25 11.26
CA ASN A 55 -14.91 5.97 9.93
C ASN A 55 -14.49 6.99 8.86
N ILE A 56 -13.22 7.36 8.85
CA ILE A 56 -12.71 8.43 7.99
C ILE A 56 -12.68 8.02 6.51
N GLU A 57 -12.99 8.92 5.60
CA GLU A 57 -12.78 8.74 4.17
C GLU A 57 -12.21 10.05 3.57
N PRO A 58 -11.33 9.98 2.55
CA PRO A 58 -10.72 8.77 2.01
C PRO A 58 -9.67 8.15 2.96
N ARG A 59 -9.36 6.86 2.78
CA ARG A 59 -8.36 6.15 3.62
C ARG A 59 -6.89 6.50 3.33
N SER A 60 -6.63 7.27 2.27
CA SER A 60 -5.30 7.81 1.97
C SER A 60 -4.98 8.97 2.91
N PRO A 61 -3.93 8.89 3.75
CA PRO A 61 -3.61 9.96 4.70
C PRO A 61 -3.38 11.31 4.02
N ALA A 62 -2.59 11.35 2.93
CA ALA A 62 -2.35 12.58 2.19
C ALA A 62 -3.64 13.21 1.66
N ALA A 63 -4.55 12.39 1.10
CA ALA A 63 -5.82 12.90 0.60
C ALA A 63 -6.70 13.42 1.75
N TYR A 64 -6.82 12.65 2.85
CA TYR A 64 -7.58 13.03 4.03
C TYR A 64 -7.08 14.31 4.70
N PHE A 65 -5.77 14.49 4.85
CA PHE A 65 -5.20 15.68 5.47
C PHE A 65 -5.14 16.90 4.54
N SER A 66 -5.32 16.71 3.22
CA SER A 66 -5.41 17.80 2.25
C SER A 66 -6.79 18.45 2.20
N THR A 67 -7.84 17.72 2.59
CA THR A 67 -9.20 18.27 2.67
C THR A 67 -9.38 19.11 3.93
N GLU A 68 -9.79 20.37 3.77
CA GLU A 68 -10.30 21.19 4.87
C GLU A 68 -11.62 20.60 5.35
N SER A 69 -11.62 20.01 6.54
CA SER A 69 -12.82 19.43 7.15
C SER A 69 -13.05 20.09 8.50
N ASP A 70 -14.09 20.93 8.61
CA ASP A 70 -14.55 21.56 9.86
C ASP A 70 -15.26 20.56 10.81
N LEU A 71 -15.20 19.25 10.55
CA LEU A 71 -16.01 18.22 11.19
C LEU A 71 -15.19 17.17 11.96
N PHE A 72 -14.04 17.55 12.53
CA PHE A 72 -13.29 16.62 13.37
C PHE A 72 -14.02 16.38 14.70
N VAL A 73 -14.55 15.17 14.86
CA VAL A 73 -15.25 14.72 16.08
C VAL A 73 -14.30 14.71 17.29
N ASP A 74 -12.99 14.52 17.05
CA ASP A 74 -11.94 14.54 18.06
C ASP A 74 -10.70 15.28 17.52
N VAL A 75 -10.56 16.54 17.93
CA VAL A 75 -9.47 17.45 17.49
C VAL A 75 -8.11 16.98 18.01
N GLU A 76 -8.08 16.37 19.20
CA GLU A 76 -6.84 15.91 19.82
C GLU A 76 -6.31 14.67 19.10
N ALA A 77 -7.18 13.69 18.85
CA ALA A 77 -6.82 12.50 18.07
C ALA A 77 -6.42 12.87 16.64
N PHE A 78 -7.14 13.77 15.99
CA PHE A 78 -6.79 14.26 14.66
C PHE A 78 -5.40 14.91 14.64
N SER A 79 -5.14 15.84 15.56
CA SER A 79 -3.86 16.54 15.66
C SER A 79 -2.69 15.58 15.93
N ALA A 80 -2.90 14.60 16.83
CA ALA A 80 -1.90 13.59 17.15
C ALA A 80 -1.55 12.72 15.93
N ILE A 81 -2.55 12.22 15.20
CA ILE A 81 -2.31 11.37 14.02
C ILE A 81 -1.72 12.19 12.87
N LYS A 82 -2.17 13.42 12.65
CA LYS A 82 -1.61 14.33 11.65
C LYS A 82 -0.12 14.59 11.92
N LYS A 83 0.24 14.85 13.17
CA LYS A 83 1.64 15.02 13.58
C LYS A 83 2.48 13.76 13.28
N LEU A 84 1.97 12.56 13.61
CA LEU A 84 2.67 11.30 13.31
C LEU A 84 2.85 11.08 11.80
N TYR A 85 1.86 11.47 10.99
CA TYR A 85 1.96 11.42 9.52
C TYR A 85 3.04 12.38 9.01
N GLU A 86 3.03 13.63 9.44
CA GLU A 86 4.01 14.65 9.04
C GLU A 86 5.44 14.26 9.48
N GLU A 87 5.60 13.67 10.67
CA GLU A 87 6.88 13.14 11.13
C GLU A 87 7.39 11.98 10.27
N MET A 88 6.50 11.05 9.89
CA MET A 88 6.82 9.96 8.97
C MET A 88 7.23 10.49 7.60
N GLU A 89 6.43 11.40 7.02
CA GLU A 89 6.71 12.06 5.75
C GLU A 89 8.06 12.76 5.77
N HIS A 90 8.33 13.54 6.82
CA HIS A 90 9.59 14.24 6.98
C HIS A 90 10.80 13.30 7.03
N ARG A 91 10.70 12.16 7.75
CA ARG A 91 11.78 11.15 7.80
C ARG A 91 12.03 10.52 6.44
N ILE A 92 10.96 10.16 5.71
CA ILE A 92 11.04 9.58 4.38
C ILE A 92 11.67 10.57 3.40
N GLU A 93 11.18 11.81 3.35
CA GLU A 93 11.68 12.82 2.43
C GLU A 93 13.13 13.21 2.71
N THR A 94 13.49 13.37 3.99
CA THR A 94 14.86 13.71 4.38
C THR A 94 15.82 12.61 3.95
N THR A 95 15.46 11.36 4.21
CA THR A 95 16.26 10.19 3.80
C THR A 95 16.36 10.08 2.27
N ALA A 96 15.27 10.34 1.55
CA ALA A 96 15.25 10.34 0.09
C ALA A 96 16.11 11.47 -0.51
N LYS A 97 16.08 12.68 0.08
CA LYS A 97 16.92 13.82 -0.30
C LYS A 97 18.40 13.55 -0.05
N LEU A 98 18.74 12.90 1.06
CA LEU A 98 20.11 12.50 1.39
C LEU A 98 20.60 11.30 0.55
N GLY A 99 19.68 10.51 0.00
CA GLY A 99 19.99 9.30 -0.77
C GLY A 99 20.63 8.19 0.06
N ARG A 100 20.57 8.27 1.39
CA ARG A 100 21.21 7.32 2.31
C ARG A 100 20.37 7.15 3.57
N ILE A 101 20.10 5.89 3.91
CA ILE A 101 19.38 5.51 5.13
C ILE A 101 20.32 5.60 6.35
N PRO A 102 19.89 6.16 7.49
CA PRO A 102 20.70 6.20 8.71
C PRO A 102 21.21 4.81 9.15
N GLU A 103 22.49 4.70 9.54
CA GLU A 103 23.11 3.42 9.94
C GLU A 103 22.40 2.75 11.12
N GLU A 104 21.84 3.55 12.04
CA GLU A 104 21.04 3.06 13.16
C GLU A 104 19.82 2.26 12.68
N ILE A 105 19.16 2.71 11.60
CA ILE A 105 17.98 2.03 11.05
C ILE A 105 18.41 0.77 10.29
N GLN A 106 19.50 0.85 9.52
CA GLN A 106 20.05 -0.29 8.78
C GLN A 106 20.45 -1.44 9.73
N THR A 107 21.06 -1.12 10.86
CA THR A 107 21.48 -2.11 11.86
C THR A 107 20.31 -2.68 12.66
N LYS A 108 19.27 -1.88 12.92
CA LYS A 108 18.05 -2.33 13.62
C LYS A 108 17.22 -3.31 12.80
N HIS A 109 17.12 -3.12 11.49
CA HIS A 109 16.30 -3.97 10.63
C HIS A 109 17.15 -4.86 9.72
N LYS A 110 17.27 -6.15 10.07
CA LYS A 110 18.10 -7.16 9.37
C LYS A 110 17.85 -7.22 7.85
N GLY A 111 16.62 -6.93 7.41
CA GLY A 111 16.26 -6.90 5.98
C GLY A 111 17.10 -5.96 5.11
N PHE A 112 17.73 -4.90 5.66
CA PHE A 112 18.60 -4.03 4.88
C PHE A 112 19.88 -4.72 4.40
N SER A 113 20.30 -5.81 5.05
CA SER A 113 21.48 -6.56 4.62
C SER A 113 21.37 -7.16 3.22
N GLU A 114 20.14 -7.32 2.70
CA GLU A 114 19.88 -7.77 1.32
C GLU A 114 20.46 -6.82 0.26
N TRP A 115 20.62 -5.53 0.59
CA TRP A 115 21.20 -4.54 -0.33
C TRP A 115 22.72 -4.56 -0.38
N ASN A 116 23.38 -5.23 0.57
CA ASN A 116 24.84 -5.35 0.56
C ASN A 116 25.35 -6.19 -0.62
N SER A 117 24.52 -7.10 -1.15
CA SER A 117 24.84 -7.93 -2.32
C SER A 117 24.28 -7.38 -3.64
N VAL A 118 23.56 -6.24 -3.62
CA VAL A 118 23.00 -5.62 -4.82
C VAL A 118 24.11 -4.97 -5.63
N THR A 119 24.29 -5.45 -6.86
CA THR A 119 25.29 -4.86 -7.79
C THR A 119 24.69 -3.68 -8.55
N SER A 120 23.46 -3.83 -9.05
CA SER A 120 22.73 -2.74 -9.71
C SER A 120 21.21 -3.00 -9.72
N LYS A 121 20.41 -2.00 -10.10
CA LYS A 121 18.96 -2.15 -10.32
C LYS A 121 18.58 -3.17 -11.41
N ARG A 122 19.54 -3.60 -12.23
CA ARG A 122 19.36 -4.61 -13.29
C ARG A 122 20.07 -5.93 -12.98
N ASP A 123 20.80 -5.99 -11.87
CA ASP A 123 21.55 -7.17 -11.44
C ASP A 123 21.54 -7.29 -9.91
N HIS A 124 20.56 -8.03 -9.42
CA HIS A 124 20.38 -8.32 -8.01
C HIS A 124 19.53 -9.58 -7.82
N GLN A 125 19.74 -10.26 -6.70
CA GLN A 125 18.90 -11.38 -6.26
C GLN A 125 17.48 -10.91 -5.90
N THR A 126 16.58 -11.86 -5.69
CA THR A 126 15.24 -11.55 -5.15
C THR A 126 15.38 -11.02 -3.72
N ILE A 127 14.76 -9.89 -3.44
CA ILE A 127 14.66 -9.29 -2.10
C ILE A 127 13.21 -9.41 -1.67
N LEU A 128 12.93 -10.21 -0.64
CA LEU A 128 11.60 -10.44 -0.10
C LEU A 128 11.63 -10.15 1.41
N GLN A 129 10.77 -9.23 1.86
CA GLN A 129 10.67 -8.87 3.28
C GLN A 129 9.20 -8.84 3.71
N VAL A 130 8.89 -9.53 4.79
CA VAL A 130 7.56 -9.47 5.44
C VAL A 130 7.67 -8.48 6.60
N LEU A 131 7.14 -7.28 6.41
CA LEU A 131 7.23 -6.21 7.42
C LEU A 131 6.20 -6.41 8.53
N ILE A 132 5.01 -6.89 8.16
CA ILE A 132 3.94 -7.26 9.07
C ILE A 132 3.50 -8.67 8.67
N ASP A 133 3.65 -9.65 9.56
CA ASP A 133 3.04 -10.97 9.38
C ASP A 133 1.71 -10.98 10.14
N GLY A 134 0.59 -10.82 9.42
CA GLY A 134 -0.74 -10.75 10.05
C GLY A 134 -1.18 -12.07 10.70
N ARG A 135 -0.43 -13.16 10.52
CA ARG A 135 -0.64 -14.44 11.25
C ARG A 135 0.07 -14.45 12.60
N ASN A 136 1.00 -13.52 12.84
CA ASN A 136 1.70 -13.39 14.11
C ASN A 136 0.78 -12.68 15.13
N PRO A 137 0.48 -13.28 16.29
CA PRO A 137 -0.35 -12.65 17.32
C PRO A 137 0.20 -11.33 17.86
N ASN A 138 1.50 -11.06 17.67
CA ASN A 138 2.15 -9.81 18.08
C ASN A 138 2.06 -8.71 17.01
N ALA A 139 1.54 -9.01 15.81
CA ALA A 139 1.33 -8.03 14.76
C ALA A 139 0.02 -7.26 15.00
N ILE A 140 0.02 -6.44 16.06
CA ILE A 140 -1.14 -5.69 16.52
C ILE A 140 -0.91 -4.18 16.44
N ASP A 141 -2.02 -3.44 16.31
CA ASP A 141 -2.08 -1.99 16.40
C ASP A 141 -2.05 -1.51 17.86
N ILE A 142 -2.12 -0.20 18.07
CA ILE A 142 -2.10 0.40 19.42
C ILE A 142 -3.33 0.08 20.27
N ASP A 143 -4.43 -0.33 19.65
CA ASP A 143 -5.69 -0.71 20.30
C ASP A 143 -5.77 -2.23 20.53
N GLY A 144 -4.73 -2.98 20.13
CA GLY A 144 -4.64 -4.43 20.29
C GLY A 144 -5.31 -5.26 19.17
N ASN A 145 -5.72 -4.63 18.07
CA ASN A 145 -6.29 -5.35 16.92
C ASN A 145 -5.19 -5.85 15.98
N ALA A 146 -5.44 -6.98 15.32
CA ALA A 146 -4.51 -7.52 14.32
C ALA A 146 -4.31 -6.56 13.13
N LEU A 147 -3.10 -6.52 12.60
CA LEU A 147 -2.73 -5.78 11.39
C LEU A 147 -2.72 -6.69 10.16
N PRO A 148 -3.08 -6.17 8.97
CA PRO A 148 -2.98 -6.94 7.74
C PRO A 148 -1.53 -7.25 7.39
N THR A 149 -1.31 -8.37 6.70
CA THR A 149 0.03 -8.76 6.25
C THR A 149 0.58 -7.74 5.26
N LEU A 150 1.82 -7.29 5.44
CA LEU A 150 2.49 -6.35 4.55
C LEU A 150 3.83 -6.92 4.06
N VAL A 151 3.95 -7.08 2.75
CA VAL A 151 5.11 -7.71 2.10
C VAL A 151 5.73 -6.79 1.07
N TYR A 152 7.06 -6.63 1.14
CA TYR A 152 7.88 -6.03 0.11
C TYR A 152 8.50 -7.10 -0.77
N LEU A 153 8.42 -6.92 -2.09
CA LEU A 153 9.07 -7.77 -3.07
C LEU A 153 9.84 -6.93 -4.09
N SER A 154 11.13 -7.19 -4.22
CA SER A 154 11.88 -6.89 -5.44
C SER A 154 12.33 -8.21 -6.06
N ARG A 155 11.80 -8.52 -7.24
CA ARG A 155 12.13 -9.74 -7.97
C ARG A 155 13.55 -9.71 -8.50
N GLU A 156 14.17 -10.88 -8.59
CA GLU A 156 15.49 -11.01 -9.23
C GLU A 156 15.51 -10.42 -10.65
N LYS A 157 16.61 -9.71 -10.94
CA LYS A 157 16.92 -9.18 -12.26
C LYS A 157 18.34 -9.54 -12.63
N ARG A 158 18.56 -9.87 -13.91
CA ARG A 158 19.88 -10.14 -14.50
C ARG A 158 19.99 -9.39 -15.83
N PRO A 159 21.17 -8.84 -16.21
CA PRO A 159 21.31 -7.99 -17.40
C PRO A 159 20.82 -8.63 -18.71
N ASN A 160 20.98 -9.94 -18.86
CA ASN A 160 20.64 -10.68 -20.08
C ASN A 160 19.27 -11.39 -20.00
N HIS A 161 18.44 -11.08 -19.00
CA HIS A 161 17.13 -11.70 -18.84
C HIS A 161 16.02 -10.64 -18.96
N HIS A 162 15.17 -10.81 -19.97
CA HIS A 162 14.00 -9.94 -20.15
C HIS A 162 13.03 -10.12 -18.97
N HIS A 163 12.68 -9.02 -18.33
CA HIS A 163 11.85 -9.03 -17.12
C HIS A 163 10.39 -8.62 -17.38
N ASN A 164 9.99 -8.27 -18.60
CA ASN A 164 8.58 -8.01 -18.97
C ASN A 164 7.86 -6.95 -18.11
N PHE A 165 8.60 -5.95 -17.60
CA PHE A 165 8.07 -4.79 -16.85
C PHE A 165 6.94 -5.18 -15.87
N LYS A 166 5.79 -4.50 -15.94
CA LYS A 166 4.62 -4.68 -15.06
C LYS A 166 4.05 -6.10 -15.11
N ALA A 167 3.98 -6.72 -16.28
CA ALA A 167 3.47 -8.09 -16.42
C ALA A 167 4.33 -9.09 -15.63
N GLY A 168 5.65 -8.98 -15.73
CA GLY A 168 6.55 -9.84 -14.95
C GLY A 168 6.50 -9.56 -13.45
N ALA A 169 6.28 -8.31 -13.04
CA ALA A 169 6.14 -7.92 -11.64
C ALA A 169 4.87 -8.50 -11.02
N MET A 170 3.72 -8.32 -11.68
CA MET A 170 2.44 -8.88 -11.25
C MET A 170 2.49 -10.41 -11.17
N ASN A 171 3.07 -11.08 -12.17
CA ASN A 171 3.23 -12.53 -12.15
C ASN A 171 4.12 -13.01 -11.00
N ALA A 172 5.15 -12.24 -10.63
CA ALA A 172 5.99 -12.55 -9.47
C ALA A 172 5.21 -12.40 -8.16
N LEU A 173 4.43 -11.32 -8.02
CA LEU A 173 3.54 -11.12 -6.86
C LEU A 173 2.55 -12.26 -6.68
N ILE A 174 1.88 -12.72 -7.75
CA ILE A 174 0.93 -13.85 -7.69
C ILE A 174 1.61 -15.12 -7.20
N ARG A 175 2.82 -15.41 -7.70
CA ARG A 175 3.58 -16.60 -7.25
C ARG A 175 3.98 -16.50 -5.78
N VAL A 176 4.48 -15.33 -5.35
CA VAL A 176 4.89 -15.11 -3.96
C VAL A 176 3.68 -15.14 -3.02
N SER A 177 2.59 -14.46 -3.37
CA SER A 177 1.39 -14.41 -2.54
C SER A 177 0.77 -15.81 -2.37
N SER A 178 0.83 -16.67 -3.39
CA SER A 178 0.39 -18.08 -3.30
C SER A 178 1.11 -18.89 -2.20
N LYS A 179 2.33 -18.50 -1.83
CA LYS A 179 3.14 -19.16 -0.78
C LYS A 179 2.99 -18.52 0.59
N ILE A 180 2.63 -17.24 0.67
CA ILE A 180 2.54 -16.49 1.92
C ILE A 180 1.10 -16.51 2.47
N SER A 181 0.14 -15.96 1.72
CA SER A 181 -1.26 -15.83 2.18
C SER A 181 -2.27 -16.65 1.37
N ASN A 182 -1.93 -17.05 0.14
CA ASN A 182 -2.77 -17.84 -0.77
C ASN A 182 -4.21 -17.30 -0.92
N GLY A 183 -4.34 -15.98 -1.02
CA GLY A 183 -5.62 -15.31 -1.22
C GLY A 183 -6.32 -15.78 -2.49
N LYS A 184 -7.65 -15.95 -2.43
CA LYS A 184 -8.46 -16.41 -3.57
C LYS A 184 -8.81 -15.31 -4.57
N ILE A 185 -8.82 -14.07 -4.10
CA ILE A 185 -9.14 -12.88 -4.87
C ILE A 185 -7.95 -11.94 -4.78
N ILE A 186 -7.61 -11.33 -5.92
CA ILE A 186 -6.49 -10.41 -6.04
C ILE A 186 -7.05 -9.06 -6.50
N LEU A 187 -6.81 -8.04 -5.69
CA LEU A 187 -7.06 -6.65 -6.07
C LEU A 187 -5.75 -6.05 -6.59
N ASN A 188 -5.74 -5.61 -7.85
CA ASN A 188 -4.60 -4.91 -8.44
C ASN A 188 -4.79 -3.40 -8.31
N VAL A 189 -3.80 -2.70 -7.77
CA VAL A 189 -3.85 -1.25 -7.54
C VAL A 189 -2.53 -0.64 -7.98
N ASP A 190 -2.60 0.44 -8.76
CA ASP A 190 -1.43 1.20 -9.17
C ASP A 190 -1.01 2.19 -8.07
N CYS A 191 0.26 2.57 -8.05
CA CYS A 191 0.86 3.29 -6.92
C CYS A 191 0.51 4.78 -6.86
N ASP A 192 -0.19 5.29 -7.86
CA ASP A 192 -0.79 6.62 -7.96
C ASP A 192 -2.30 6.61 -7.68
N MET A 193 -2.87 5.43 -7.40
CA MET A 193 -4.27 5.25 -7.05
C MET A 193 -4.43 5.00 -5.56
N TYR A 194 -5.52 5.46 -4.97
CA TYR A 194 -5.90 5.12 -3.60
C TYR A 194 -7.41 4.84 -3.54
N SER A 195 -7.85 4.13 -2.51
CA SER A 195 -9.28 3.86 -2.33
C SER A 195 -9.98 5.09 -1.75
N ASN A 196 -11.07 5.49 -2.40
CA ASN A 196 -11.99 6.52 -1.91
C ASN A 196 -13.14 5.95 -1.07
N ASN A 197 -13.29 4.61 -1.01
CA ASN A 197 -14.31 3.93 -0.23
C ASN A 197 -13.75 2.64 0.38
N SER A 198 -13.70 2.57 1.71
CA SER A 198 -13.24 1.40 2.44
C SER A 198 -14.12 0.14 2.33
N GLU A 199 -15.33 0.24 1.79
CA GLU A 199 -16.20 -0.91 1.54
C GLU A 199 -15.95 -1.57 0.17
N SER A 200 -15.14 -0.98 -0.72
CA SER A 200 -14.97 -1.45 -2.11
C SER A 200 -14.62 -2.93 -2.23
N VAL A 201 -13.81 -3.47 -1.30
CA VAL A 201 -13.48 -4.90 -1.26
C VAL A 201 -14.71 -5.77 -0.95
N ARG A 202 -15.57 -5.35 -0.01
CA ARG A 202 -16.81 -6.05 0.30
C ARG A 202 -17.81 -5.97 -0.84
N ASP A 203 -17.94 -4.80 -1.45
CA ASP A 203 -18.81 -4.59 -2.61
C ASP A 203 -18.40 -5.50 -3.78
N ALA A 204 -17.09 -5.63 -4.05
CA ALA A 204 -16.58 -6.57 -5.04
C ALA A 204 -16.89 -8.03 -4.68
N LEU A 205 -16.74 -8.40 -3.41
CA LEU A 205 -17.02 -9.74 -2.92
C LEU A 205 -18.49 -10.14 -3.09
N CYS A 206 -19.44 -9.20 -3.01
CA CYS A 206 -20.86 -9.49 -3.25
C CYS A 206 -21.09 -10.14 -4.62
N PHE A 207 -20.33 -9.75 -5.65
CA PHE A 207 -20.42 -10.36 -6.99
C PHE A 207 -19.80 -11.76 -7.02
N PHE A 208 -18.59 -11.93 -6.47
CA PHE A 208 -17.90 -13.22 -6.49
C PHE A 208 -18.56 -14.28 -5.60
N MET A 209 -19.25 -13.86 -4.53
CA MET A 209 -19.89 -14.74 -3.56
C MET A 209 -21.35 -15.06 -3.91
N ASP A 210 -21.88 -14.54 -5.03
CA ASP A 210 -23.20 -14.93 -5.54
C ASP A 210 -23.21 -16.42 -5.91
N GLU A 211 -24.04 -17.21 -5.25
CA GLU A 211 -24.10 -18.67 -5.46
C GLU A 211 -24.55 -19.06 -6.88
N GLN A 212 -25.36 -18.21 -7.54
CA GLN A 212 -25.91 -18.48 -8.86
C GLN A 212 -24.99 -18.01 -9.98
N LYS A 213 -24.35 -16.85 -9.83
CA LYS A 213 -23.58 -16.21 -10.92
C LYS A 213 -22.12 -15.95 -10.60
N GLY A 214 -21.69 -16.03 -9.34
CA GLY A 214 -20.32 -15.69 -8.94
C GLY A 214 -19.25 -16.53 -9.64
N HIS A 215 -19.58 -17.78 -10.00
CA HIS A 215 -18.69 -18.67 -10.74
C HIS A 215 -18.45 -18.26 -12.20
N ASP A 216 -19.31 -17.40 -12.76
CA ASP A 216 -19.17 -16.85 -14.12
C ASP A 216 -18.38 -15.53 -14.14
N ILE A 217 -18.01 -14.99 -12.97
CA ILE A 217 -17.38 -13.68 -12.84
C ILE A 217 -15.87 -13.86 -12.61
N ALA A 218 -15.07 -13.43 -13.60
CA ALA A 218 -13.61 -13.47 -13.53
C ALA A 218 -13.00 -12.26 -12.81
N PHE A 219 -13.60 -11.07 -12.97
CA PHE A 219 -13.13 -9.83 -12.33
C PHE A 219 -14.28 -8.82 -12.17
N VAL A 220 -14.14 -7.93 -11.19
CA VAL A 220 -14.99 -6.75 -10.99
C VAL A 220 -14.14 -5.53 -11.26
N GLN A 221 -14.53 -4.72 -12.25
CA GLN A 221 -13.84 -3.50 -12.62
C GLN A 221 -14.49 -2.31 -11.92
N PHE A 222 -13.68 -1.54 -11.19
CA PHE A 222 -14.11 -0.25 -10.65
C PHE A 222 -13.78 0.88 -11.64
N PRO A 223 -14.65 1.90 -11.76
CA PRO A 223 -14.30 3.11 -12.49
C PRO A 223 -13.14 3.83 -11.78
N GLN A 224 -12.24 4.40 -12.57
CA GLN A 224 -11.12 5.20 -12.05
C GLN A 224 -11.45 6.68 -12.17
N SER A 225 -11.32 7.40 -11.06
CA SER A 225 -11.53 8.84 -10.99
C SER A 225 -10.21 9.53 -10.70
N PHE A 226 -9.99 10.68 -11.34
CA PHE A 226 -8.75 11.45 -11.22
C PHE A 226 -9.02 12.80 -10.55
N ASP A 227 -8.14 13.17 -9.62
CA ASP A 227 -8.16 14.46 -8.94
C ASP A 227 -7.42 15.54 -9.77
N ASN A 228 -7.46 16.80 -9.29
CA ASN A 228 -6.76 17.95 -9.89
C ASN A 228 -7.18 18.28 -11.33
N LEU A 229 -8.43 17.98 -11.68
CA LEU A 229 -9.00 18.36 -12.96
C LEU A 229 -9.14 19.89 -13.06
N THR A 230 -8.65 20.45 -14.16
CA THR A 230 -8.89 21.87 -14.45
C THR A 230 -10.36 22.09 -14.75
N LYS A 231 -10.90 23.27 -14.41
CA LYS A 231 -12.31 23.63 -14.66
C LYS A 231 -12.78 23.37 -16.10
N ASN A 232 -11.88 23.56 -17.07
CA ASN A 232 -12.20 23.41 -18.49
C ASN A 232 -11.88 22.01 -19.04
N ASP A 233 -11.18 21.16 -18.28
CA ASP A 233 -10.73 19.81 -18.64
C ASP A 233 -10.39 19.64 -20.13
N ILE A 234 -9.57 20.55 -20.68
CA ILE A 234 -9.32 20.62 -22.13
C ILE A 234 -8.64 19.37 -22.70
N TYR A 235 -8.05 18.55 -21.82
CA TYR A 235 -7.40 17.29 -22.16
C TYR A 235 -8.32 16.08 -21.99
N GLY A 236 -9.55 16.26 -21.50
CA GLY A 236 -10.51 15.18 -21.26
C GLY A 236 -10.04 14.18 -20.22
N SER A 237 -9.24 14.63 -19.25
CA SER A 237 -8.60 13.77 -18.24
C SER A 237 -9.58 13.19 -17.23
N SER A 238 -10.79 13.78 -17.11
CA SER A 238 -11.84 13.24 -16.24
C SER A 238 -12.35 11.87 -16.65
N MET A 239 -12.16 11.49 -17.93
CA MET A 239 -12.65 10.24 -18.53
C MET A 239 -14.14 9.93 -18.26
N THR A 240 -14.93 10.94 -17.90
CA THR A 240 -16.33 10.80 -17.47
C THR A 240 -17.22 10.18 -18.55
N THR A 241 -16.93 10.41 -19.83
CA THR A 241 -17.72 9.84 -20.95
C THR A 241 -17.49 8.34 -21.17
N ILE A 242 -16.39 7.77 -20.68
CA ILE A 242 -16.05 6.35 -20.87
C ILE A 242 -16.71 5.48 -19.79
N TYR A 243 -16.92 6.04 -18.60
CA TYR A 243 -17.44 5.34 -17.42
C TYR A 243 -18.88 5.73 -17.04
N ALA A 244 -19.55 6.56 -17.85
CA ALA A 244 -20.94 7.00 -17.66
C ALA A 244 -21.98 5.95 -18.07
#